data_AF-A0A4R8ZE78-F1
#
_entry.id   AF-A0A4R8ZE78-F1
#
_cell.length_a   1.000
_cell.length_b   1.000
_cell.length_c   1.000
_cell.angle_alpha   90.00
_cell.angle_beta   90.00
_cell.angle_gamma   90.00
#
_symmetry.space_group_name_H-M   'P 1'
#
loop_
_entity.id
_entity.type
_entity.pdbx_description
1 polymer ?
#
loop_
_entity_poly.entity_id
_entity_poly.type
_entity_poly.pdbx_seq_one_letter_code
_entity_poly.pdbx_strand_id
1 'polypeptide(L)'
;MPETTLVGPTLAEFEAARAVVARAADVTPMESSRYLADVLGAPVYLKCENLQRTGSYKIRGAYNRLSKLTEAEKARGVVAASAGNHAQGVAFAARELGIKATIFMPVGVALPKLSATRDYGAEVILRGTTVSEPLLAAAEYARETGAILIPPFDHADVVTGQGTLGLEILDQVPDLETVIVPIGGGGLISGVASALKQRAAREGRHIRVIGVQAENAAAYPPSLAAGEAVTINMLPTIADGIAVARPGLLNLEIVRDTVDEIVTVTEDDTARALLVLLERAKLVVEPAGAVAVAAILAGKITPTGPTVAILSGGNIDPLLMQRVISHGLAASGRYLTLRIMLPDRPGQLARISELLAEATANVIEVLHTRHGVGLQISEVELDVSVETRGPEHRQHVVDTLRAAGYDPQID
;
A
#
# COMPACT_ATOMS: atom_id res chain seq x y z
N MET A 1 -23.67 1.67 30.88
CA MET A 1 -23.89 0.94 29.62
C MET A 1 -23.17 -0.39 29.74
N PRO A 2 -23.73 -1.51 29.28
CA PRO A 2 -23.02 -2.78 29.36
C PRO A 2 -21.71 -2.64 28.58
N GLU A 3 -20.58 -3.02 29.18
CA GLU A 3 -19.31 -3.13 28.47
C GLU A 3 -19.54 -4.10 27.31
N THR A 4 -19.69 -3.57 26.10
CA THR A 4 -19.58 -4.36 24.89
C THR A 4 -18.16 -4.92 24.89
N THR A 5 -18.00 -6.17 25.32
CA THR A 5 -16.74 -6.90 25.23
C THR A 5 -16.44 -7.13 23.76
N LEU A 6 -15.76 -6.16 23.15
CA LEU A 6 -15.17 -6.30 21.83
C LEU A 6 -14.18 -7.46 21.86
N VAL A 7 -14.22 -8.28 20.82
CA VAL A 7 -13.24 -9.36 20.65
C VAL A 7 -11.84 -8.77 20.51
N GLY A 8 -10.84 -9.44 21.07
CA GLY A 8 -9.43 -9.06 20.94
C GLY A 8 -8.90 -8.21 22.10
N PRO A 9 -7.80 -7.46 21.89
CA PRO A 9 -7.15 -6.72 22.97
C PRO A 9 -8.02 -5.60 23.53
N THR A 10 -7.94 -5.42 24.84
CA THR A 10 -8.60 -4.34 25.59
C THR A 10 -7.86 -3.02 25.49
N LEU A 11 -8.54 -1.91 25.81
CA LEU A 11 -7.92 -0.58 25.87
C LEU A 11 -6.73 -0.53 26.82
N ALA A 12 -6.83 -1.21 27.98
CA ALA A 12 -5.73 -1.27 28.94
C ALA A 12 -4.49 -1.98 28.35
N GLU A 13 -4.69 -3.02 27.53
CA GLU A 13 -3.58 -3.69 26.84
C GLU A 13 -2.97 -2.82 25.75
N PHE A 14 -3.76 -2.06 25.00
CA PHE A 14 -3.25 -1.08 24.04
C PHE A 14 -2.45 0.03 24.74
N GLU A 15 -2.96 0.58 25.85
CA GLU A 15 -2.29 1.60 26.67
C GLU A 15 -0.96 1.06 27.24
N ALA A 16 -0.95 -0.17 27.77
CA ALA A 16 0.27 -0.81 28.26
C ALA A 16 1.29 -1.06 27.14
N ALA A 17 0.83 -1.46 25.95
CA ALA A 17 1.69 -1.71 24.80
C ALA A 17 2.37 -0.44 24.28
N ARG A 18 1.82 0.77 24.49
CA ARG A 18 2.49 2.03 24.09
C ARG A 18 3.89 2.15 24.68
N ALA A 19 4.05 1.85 25.98
CA ALA A 19 5.34 1.95 26.66
C ALA A 19 6.36 0.92 26.14
N VAL A 20 5.88 -0.24 25.68
CA VAL A 20 6.72 -1.28 25.07
C VAL A 20 7.12 -0.86 23.65
N VAL A 21 6.14 -0.50 22.81
CA VAL A 21 6.34 -0.12 21.41
C VAL A 21 7.22 1.12 21.28
N ALA A 22 7.09 2.11 22.17
CA ALA A 22 7.91 3.33 22.17
C ALA A 22 9.42 3.09 22.37
N ARG A 23 9.83 1.88 22.78
CA ARG A 23 11.26 1.50 22.83
C ARG A 23 11.86 1.22 21.46
N ALA A 24 11.01 0.95 20.47
CA ALA A 24 11.43 0.55 19.13
C ALA A 24 10.80 1.35 18.01
N ALA A 25 9.64 1.97 18.22
CA ALA A 25 8.93 2.75 17.21
C ALA A 25 8.84 4.22 17.62
N ASP A 26 8.93 5.11 16.64
CA ASP A 26 8.76 6.54 16.82
C ASP A 26 7.28 6.94 16.80
N VAL A 27 6.92 8.03 17.49
CA VAL A 27 5.64 8.70 17.25
C VAL A 27 5.76 9.43 15.92
N THR A 28 5.16 8.87 14.88
CA THR A 28 5.33 9.40 13.52
C THR A 28 4.59 10.73 13.30
N PRO A 29 5.07 11.58 12.38
CA PRO A 29 4.41 12.84 12.05
C PRO A 29 2.96 12.67 11.61
N MET A 30 2.16 13.70 11.89
CA MET A 30 0.79 13.86 11.40
C MET A 30 0.76 15.09 10.50
N GLU A 31 0.87 14.88 9.19
CA GLU A 31 0.97 15.97 8.22
C GLU A 31 -0.41 16.42 7.73
N SER A 32 -0.69 17.72 7.74
CA SER A 32 -1.93 18.24 7.14
C SER A 32 -1.81 18.32 5.61
N SER A 33 -2.87 18.00 4.87
CA SER A 33 -2.90 18.14 3.42
C SER A 33 -4.04 19.05 2.96
N ARG A 34 -3.71 20.30 2.60
CA ARG A 34 -4.69 21.25 2.03
C ARG A 34 -5.30 20.73 0.73
N TYR A 35 -4.47 20.16 -0.14
CA TYR A 35 -4.95 19.60 -1.41
C TYR A 35 -5.99 18.50 -1.21
N LEU A 36 -5.72 17.55 -0.30
CA LEU A 36 -6.68 16.48 -0.03
C LEU A 36 -7.90 16.99 0.73
N ALA A 37 -7.74 18.04 1.55
CA ALA A 37 -8.87 18.68 2.22
C ALA A 37 -9.81 19.34 1.21
N ASP A 38 -9.28 20.00 0.18
CA ASP A 38 -10.07 20.59 -0.91
C ASP A 38 -10.78 19.50 -1.74
N VAL A 39 -10.11 18.37 -2.01
CA VAL A 39 -10.71 17.23 -2.74
C VAL A 39 -11.83 16.57 -1.93
N LEU A 40 -11.61 16.33 -0.64
CA LEU A 40 -12.58 15.64 0.22
C LEU A 40 -13.71 16.56 0.68
N GLY A 41 -13.46 17.87 0.79
CA GLY A 41 -14.38 18.83 1.41
C GLY A 41 -14.35 18.84 2.95
N ALA A 42 -13.29 18.30 3.57
CA ALA A 42 -13.10 18.27 5.03
C ALA A 42 -11.60 18.26 5.38
N PRO A 43 -11.18 18.62 6.61
CA PRO A 43 -9.77 18.58 6.98
C PRO A 43 -9.17 17.17 6.81
N VAL A 44 -8.05 17.06 6.11
CA VAL A 44 -7.32 15.80 5.90
C VAL A 44 -5.93 15.86 6.51
N TYR A 45 -5.62 14.84 7.29
CA TYR A 45 -4.32 14.58 7.89
C TYR A 45 -3.75 13.25 7.41
N LEU A 46 -2.43 13.16 7.33
CA LEU A 46 -1.67 12.00 6.89
C LEU A 46 -0.87 11.48 8.07
N LYS A 47 -1.18 10.27 8.55
CA LYS A 47 -0.36 9.60 9.58
C LYS A 47 0.79 8.87 8.90
N CYS A 48 2.00 9.41 9.04
CA CYS A 48 3.17 9.07 8.22
C CYS A 48 3.94 7.84 8.72
N GLU A 49 3.31 6.65 8.75
CA GLU A 49 4.00 5.40 9.10
C GLU A 49 5.04 4.97 8.05
N ASN A 50 5.05 5.57 6.86
CA ASN A 50 6.14 5.47 5.89
C ASN A 50 7.47 6.04 6.39
N LEU A 51 7.44 6.92 7.39
CA LEU A 51 8.63 7.51 8.03
C LEU A 51 9.05 6.77 9.31
N GLN A 52 8.34 5.69 9.67
CA GLN A 52 8.70 4.86 10.82
C GLN A 52 10.06 4.16 10.60
N ARG A 53 10.73 3.73 11.68
CA ARG A 53 11.85 2.79 11.58
C ARG A 53 11.42 1.56 10.79
N THR A 54 12.31 1.05 9.93
CA THR A 54 12.00 0.01 8.91
C THR A 54 11.07 0.45 7.79
N GLY A 55 10.67 1.73 7.72
CA GLY A 55 9.87 2.31 6.65
C GLY A 55 8.39 1.92 6.67
N SER A 56 7.87 1.35 7.76
CA SER A 56 6.45 0.98 7.87
C SER A 56 6.00 0.74 9.31
N TYR A 57 4.68 0.64 9.50
CA TYR A 57 4.05 0.36 10.79
C TYR A 57 4.41 -1.01 11.41
N LYS A 58 4.93 -1.97 10.63
CA LYS A 58 5.06 -3.37 11.03
C LYS A 58 5.91 -3.58 12.28
N ILE A 59 6.87 -2.69 12.54
CA ILE A 59 7.72 -2.71 13.72
C ILE A 59 6.91 -2.70 15.03
N ARG A 60 5.75 -2.03 15.07
CA ARG A 60 4.94 -1.90 16.30
C ARG A 60 4.44 -3.25 16.79
N GLY A 61 3.73 -3.99 15.95
CA GLY A 61 3.25 -5.34 16.29
C GLY A 61 4.37 -6.37 16.42
N ALA A 62 5.41 -6.29 15.58
CA ALA A 62 6.55 -7.21 15.67
C ALA A 62 7.26 -7.05 17.02
N TYR A 63 7.65 -5.83 17.38
CA TYR A 63 8.34 -5.57 18.64
C TYR A 63 7.48 -5.94 19.85
N ASN A 64 6.18 -5.60 19.83
CA ASN A 64 5.28 -5.99 20.93
C ASN A 64 5.24 -7.52 21.10
N ARG A 65 5.06 -8.29 20.01
CA ARG A 65 5.03 -9.76 20.07
C ARG A 65 6.35 -10.35 20.58
N LEU A 66 7.48 -9.89 20.06
CA LEU A 66 8.79 -10.43 20.42
C LEU A 66 9.18 -10.07 21.85
N SER A 67 8.79 -8.89 22.34
CA SER A 67 9.08 -8.45 23.71
C SER A 67 8.42 -9.32 24.79
N LYS A 68 7.30 -9.97 24.44
CA LYS A 68 6.54 -10.86 25.31
C LYS A 68 7.03 -12.31 25.29
N LEU A 69 8.03 -12.64 24.48
CA LEU A 69 8.63 -13.98 24.50
C LEU A 69 9.35 -14.20 25.82
N THR A 70 9.21 -15.39 26.37
CA THR A 70 10.01 -15.88 27.50
C THR A 70 11.47 -16.04 27.09
N GLU A 71 12.40 -16.03 28.04
CA GLU A 71 13.82 -16.25 27.75
C GLU A 71 14.07 -17.60 27.07
N ALA A 72 13.30 -18.64 27.44
CA ALA A 72 13.36 -19.94 26.80
C ALA A 72 12.90 -19.90 25.33
N GLU A 73 11.90 -19.10 25.01
CA GLU A 73 11.45 -18.87 23.62
C GLU A 73 12.47 -18.05 22.83
N LYS A 74 13.00 -16.97 23.42
CA LYS A 74 14.05 -16.14 22.81
C LYS A 74 15.29 -16.96 22.47
N ALA A 75 15.69 -17.86 23.37
CA ALA A 75 16.83 -18.75 23.16
C ALA A 75 16.65 -19.72 21.97
N ARG A 76 15.42 -20.09 21.62
CA ARG A 76 15.11 -20.90 20.41
C ARG A 76 15.12 -20.07 19.14
N GLY A 77 15.11 -18.75 19.24
CA GLY A 77 15.02 -17.83 18.12
C GLY A 77 13.60 -17.72 17.56
N VAL A 78 13.46 -16.85 16.56
CA VAL A 78 12.21 -16.57 15.87
C VAL A 78 12.34 -16.83 14.38
N VAL A 79 11.23 -17.18 13.76
CA VAL A 79 11.13 -17.38 12.32
C VAL A 79 9.93 -16.62 11.74
N ALA A 80 10.09 -16.05 10.56
CA ALA A 80 8.98 -15.45 9.82
C ALA A 80 9.16 -15.67 8.31
N ALA A 81 8.08 -15.52 7.57
CA ALA A 81 8.09 -15.51 6.11
C ALA A 81 7.41 -14.25 5.59
N SER A 82 8.14 -13.45 4.82
CA SER A 82 7.64 -12.23 4.18
C SER A 82 8.67 -11.71 3.20
N ALA A 83 8.21 -11.25 2.03
CA ALA A 83 9.05 -10.58 1.06
C ALA A 83 9.21 -9.06 1.33
N GLY A 84 8.70 -8.52 2.44
CA GLY A 84 8.65 -7.07 2.65
C GLY A 84 8.56 -6.61 4.10
N ASN A 85 7.62 -5.71 4.40
CA ASN A 85 7.60 -4.92 5.64
C ASN A 85 7.61 -5.77 6.92
N HIS A 86 6.96 -6.93 6.93
CA HIS A 86 6.96 -7.81 8.10
C HIS A 86 8.34 -8.42 8.36
N ALA A 87 9.06 -8.83 7.31
CA ALA A 87 10.43 -9.35 7.43
C ALA A 87 11.35 -8.31 8.08
N GLN A 88 11.30 -7.06 7.61
CA GLN A 88 12.10 -5.98 8.18
C GLN A 88 11.69 -5.66 9.62
N GLY A 89 10.38 -5.60 9.91
CA GLY A 89 9.88 -5.38 11.27
C GLY A 89 10.32 -6.45 12.26
N VAL A 90 10.27 -7.73 11.87
CA VAL A 90 10.74 -8.85 12.71
C VAL A 90 12.26 -8.84 12.86
N ALA A 91 13.00 -8.67 11.77
CA ALA A 91 14.46 -8.63 11.80
C ALA A 91 14.97 -7.50 12.72
N PHE A 92 14.40 -6.31 12.55
CA PHE A 92 14.69 -5.17 13.40
C PHE A 92 14.36 -5.44 14.87
N ALA A 93 13.13 -5.89 15.17
CA ALA A 93 12.71 -6.14 16.54
C ALA A 93 13.55 -7.23 17.23
N ALA A 94 13.90 -8.28 16.49
CA ALA A 94 14.74 -9.36 17.00
C ALA A 94 16.15 -8.86 17.36
N ARG A 95 16.75 -8.00 16.52
CA ARG A 95 18.05 -7.39 16.80
C ARG A 95 18.03 -6.57 18.09
N GLU A 96 17.05 -5.68 18.25
CA GLU A 96 16.96 -4.83 19.45
C GLU A 96 16.70 -5.63 20.73
N LEU A 97 16.12 -6.83 20.61
CA LEU A 97 15.84 -7.73 21.74
C LEU A 97 16.90 -8.83 21.93
N GLY A 98 17.95 -8.85 21.11
CA GLY A 98 19.01 -9.87 21.18
C GLY A 98 18.54 -11.29 20.80
N ILE A 99 17.53 -11.40 19.94
CA ILE A 99 16.93 -12.67 19.51
C ILE A 99 17.45 -13.06 18.13
N LYS A 100 17.83 -14.33 17.93
CA LYS A 100 18.16 -14.83 16.58
C LYS A 100 16.89 -14.85 15.72
N ALA A 101 16.94 -14.22 14.55
CA ALA A 101 15.85 -14.24 13.58
C ALA A 101 16.24 -14.93 12.27
N THR A 102 15.39 -15.86 11.83
CA THR A 102 15.46 -16.51 10.52
C THR A 102 14.28 -16.05 9.66
N ILE A 103 14.53 -15.51 8.47
CA ILE A 103 13.50 -14.96 7.59
C ILE A 103 13.50 -15.69 6.26
N PHE A 104 12.36 -16.28 5.92
CA PHE A 104 12.13 -16.90 4.62
C PHE A 104 11.55 -15.87 3.63
N MET A 105 12.20 -15.74 2.48
CA MET A 105 11.79 -14.83 1.39
C MET A 105 11.78 -15.59 0.06
N PRO A 106 10.95 -15.19 -0.92
CA PRO A 106 10.99 -15.78 -2.26
C PRO A 106 12.29 -15.40 -2.98
N VAL A 107 12.74 -16.24 -3.91
CA VAL A 107 13.99 -16.03 -4.67
C VAL A 107 13.98 -14.70 -5.46
N GLY A 108 12.80 -14.29 -5.96
CA GLY A 108 12.62 -13.06 -6.72
C GLY A 108 12.37 -11.79 -5.89
N VAL A 109 12.62 -11.81 -4.58
CA VAL A 109 12.40 -10.63 -3.73
C VAL A 109 13.24 -9.43 -4.18
N ALA A 110 12.65 -8.23 -4.13
CA ALA A 110 13.35 -7.00 -4.48
C ALA A 110 14.62 -6.80 -3.63
N LEU A 111 15.72 -6.44 -4.29
CA LEU A 111 17.02 -6.31 -3.65
C LEU A 111 17.02 -5.35 -2.44
N PRO A 112 16.35 -4.18 -2.47
CA PRO A 112 16.28 -3.31 -1.29
C PRO A 112 15.65 -4.00 -0.07
N LYS A 113 14.59 -4.79 -0.27
CA LYS A 113 13.89 -5.51 0.82
C LYS A 113 14.76 -6.64 1.37
N LEU A 114 15.50 -7.34 0.51
CA LEU A 114 16.46 -8.37 0.90
C LEU A 114 17.63 -7.79 1.71
N SER A 115 18.28 -6.75 1.19
CA SER A 115 19.42 -6.10 1.83
C SER A 115 19.05 -5.53 3.19
N ALA A 116 17.94 -4.76 3.27
CA ALA A 116 17.49 -4.20 4.54
C ALA A 116 17.24 -5.27 5.62
N THR A 117 16.63 -6.40 5.24
CA THR A 117 16.37 -7.51 6.18
C THR A 117 17.68 -8.12 6.71
N ARG A 118 18.70 -8.27 5.85
CA ARG A 118 20.03 -8.76 6.24
C ARG A 118 20.80 -7.74 7.08
N ASP A 119 20.71 -6.46 6.76
CA ASP A 119 21.38 -5.37 7.47
C ASP A 119 20.85 -5.19 8.90
N TYR A 120 19.61 -5.62 9.15
CA TYR A 120 19.06 -5.77 10.50
C TYR A 120 19.55 -7.04 11.23
N GLY A 121 20.42 -7.85 10.64
CA GLY A 121 21.07 -8.98 11.29
C GLY A 121 20.30 -10.30 11.23
N ALA A 122 19.23 -10.38 10.43
CA ALA A 122 18.49 -11.64 10.26
C ALA A 122 19.19 -12.60 9.28
N GLU A 123 19.10 -13.89 9.57
CA GLU A 123 19.46 -14.95 8.65
C GLU A 123 18.38 -15.08 7.58
N VAL A 124 18.67 -14.69 6.34
CA VAL A 124 17.69 -14.76 5.25
C VAL A 124 17.87 -16.01 4.39
N ILE A 125 16.82 -16.83 4.31
CA ILE A 125 16.78 -18.05 3.50
C ILE A 125 15.84 -17.82 2.31
N LEU A 126 16.37 -17.90 1.10
CA LEU A 126 15.58 -17.80 -0.12
C LEU A 126 14.95 -19.15 -0.47
N ARG A 127 13.62 -19.19 -0.62
CA ARG A 127 12.86 -20.40 -0.96
C ARG A 127 11.69 -20.07 -1.89
N GLY A 128 11.58 -20.85 -2.95
CA GLY A 128 10.46 -20.79 -3.88
C GLY A 128 10.38 -19.54 -4.74
N THR A 129 9.45 -19.57 -5.70
CA THR A 129 9.18 -18.46 -6.61
C THR A 129 7.87 -17.75 -6.25
N THR A 130 7.04 -18.36 -5.42
CA THR A 130 5.77 -17.82 -4.93
C THR A 130 5.84 -17.43 -3.46
N VAL A 131 4.86 -16.67 -2.95
CA VAL A 131 4.81 -16.25 -1.53
C VAL A 131 4.41 -17.40 -0.58
N SER A 132 3.68 -18.41 -1.08
CA SER A 132 3.24 -19.56 -0.28
C SER A 132 4.39 -20.48 0.11
N GLU A 133 5.39 -20.64 -0.76
CA GLU A 133 6.55 -21.52 -0.49
C GLU A 133 7.40 -21.06 0.71
N PRO A 134 7.81 -19.77 0.85
CA PRO A 134 8.42 -19.26 2.07
C PRO A 134 7.59 -19.49 3.33
N LEU A 135 6.25 -19.35 3.26
CA LEU A 135 5.36 -19.54 4.41
C LEU A 135 5.39 -21.00 4.90
N LEU A 136 5.31 -21.96 3.98
CA LEU A 136 5.42 -23.38 4.29
C LEU A 136 6.80 -23.72 4.87
N ALA A 137 7.87 -23.21 4.26
CA ALA A 137 9.23 -23.44 4.73
C ALA A 137 9.48 -22.85 6.13
N ALA A 138 8.93 -21.67 6.43
CA ALA A 138 9.02 -21.08 7.77
C ALA A 138 8.27 -21.90 8.82
N ALA A 139 7.09 -22.45 8.47
CA ALA A 139 6.33 -23.32 9.37
C ALA A 139 7.05 -24.65 9.63
N GLU A 140 7.66 -25.25 8.61
CA GLU A 140 8.49 -26.44 8.74
C GLU A 140 9.72 -26.18 9.61
N TYR A 141 10.44 -25.08 9.36
CA TYR A 141 11.58 -24.68 10.18
C TYR A 141 11.20 -24.47 11.65
N ALA A 142 10.06 -23.84 11.93
CA ALA A 142 9.54 -23.67 13.30
C ALA A 142 9.32 -25.02 13.98
N ARG A 143 8.71 -25.98 13.26
CA ARG A 143 8.43 -27.34 13.78
C ARG A 143 9.72 -28.11 14.07
N GLU A 144 10.75 -27.97 13.24
CA GLU A 144 12.00 -28.73 13.36
C GLU A 144 12.97 -28.15 14.39
N THR A 145 13.04 -26.83 14.49
CA THR A 145 14.02 -26.15 15.36
C THR A 145 13.44 -25.70 16.70
N GLY A 146 12.11 -25.64 16.81
CA GLY A 146 11.42 -25.04 17.95
C GLY A 146 11.44 -23.50 17.96
N ALA A 147 11.93 -22.87 16.89
CA ALA A 147 11.87 -21.42 16.73
C ALA A 147 10.43 -20.93 16.69
N ILE A 148 10.19 -19.74 17.25
CA ILE A 148 8.83 -19.19 17.34
C ILE A 148 8.45 -18.53 16.01
N LEU A 149 7.41 -19.06 15.36
CA LEU A 149 6.83 -18.45 14.17
C LEU A 149 6.13 -17.13 14.53
N ILE A 150 6.54 -16.04 13.89
CA ILE A 150 6.00 -14.70 14.12
C ILE A 150 5.01 -14.33 13.01
N PRO A 151 3.70 -14.31 13.30
CA PRO A 151 2.68 -14.04 12.30
C PRO A 151 2.68 -12.56 11.86
N PRO A 152 2.36 -12.26 10.59
CA PRO A 152 2.34 -10.91 10.07
C PRO A 152 1.13 -10.05 10.49
N PHE A 153 0.06 -10.66 11.00
CA PHE A 153 -1.17 -9.96 11.39
C PHE A 153 -2.05 -10.71 12.40
N ASP A 154 -2.35 -12.00 12.18
CA ASP A 154 -3.40 -12.74 12.90
C ASP A 154 -2.95 -13.25 14.27
N HIS A 155 -2.66 -12.32 15.19
CA HIS A 155 -2.23 -12.62 16.55
C HIS A 155 -2.54 -11.46 17.48
N ALA A 156 -3.04 -11.75 18.68
CA ALA A 156 -3.43 -10.74 19.67
C ALA A 156 -2.32 -9.72 19.92
N ASP A 157 -1.11 -10.16 20.29
CA ASP A 157 0.02 -9.23 20.51
C ASP A 157 0.39 -8.38 19.29
N VAL A 158 0.28 -8.91 18.08
CA VAL A 158 0.57 -8.13 16.87
C VAL A 158 -0.48 -7.03 16.75
N VAL A 159 -1.77 -7.38 16.87
CA VAL A 159 -2.90 -6.44 16.89
C VAL A 159 -2.74 -5.40 18.00
N THR A 160 -2.37 -5.80 19.22
CA THR A 160 -2.11 -4.89 20.35
C THR A 160 -1.02 -3.88 19.99
N GLY A 161 0.09 -4.34 19.40
CA GLY A 161 1.16 -3.44 18.99
C GLY A 161 0.71 -2.47 17.89
N GLN A 162 -0.04 -2.94 16.89
CA GLN A 162 -0.56 -2.04 15.85
C GLN A 162 -1.56 -1.02 16.39
N GLY A 163 -2.36 -1.39 17.41
CA GLY A 163 -3.35 -0.49 18.01
C GLY A 163 -2.76 0.69 18.76
N THR A 164 -1.47 0.66 19.12
CA THR A 164 -0.76 1.84 19.63
C THR A 164 -0.83 3.03 18.67
N LEU A 165 -0.90 2.76 17.36
CA LEU A 165 -1.08 3.78 16.34
C LEU A 165 -2.44 4.50 16.46
N GLY A 166 -3.50 3.77 16.81
CA GLY A 166 -4.82 4.36 17.03
C GLY A 166 -4.83 5.35 18.20
N LEU A 167 -4.06 5.03 19.27
CA LEU A 167 -3.89 5.93 20.41
C LEU A 167 -3.10 7.19 20.04
N GLU A 168 -2.03 7.06 19.26
CA GLU A 168 -1.28 8.22 18.76
C GLU A 168 -2.13 9.13 17.88
N ILE A 169 -2.96 8.54 17.01
CA ILE A 169 -3.86 9.30 16.13
C ILE A 169 -4.82 10.16 16.96
N LEU A 170 -5.41 9.62 18.02
CA LEU A 170 -6.30 10.38 18.92
C LEU A 170 -5.57 11.48 19.70
N ASP A 171 -4.35 11.21 20.15
CA ASP A 171 -3.55 12.22 20.85
C ASP A 171 -3.18 13.39 19.91
N GLN A 172 -2.92 13.10 18.63
CA GLN A 172 -2.52 14.09 17.63
C GLN A 172 -3.71 14.83 16.98
N VAL A 173 -4.88 14.21 16.89
CA VAL A 173 -6.12 14.79 16.33
C VAL A 173 -7.30 14.50 17.27
N PRO A 174 -7.47 15.27 18.37
CA PRO A 174 -8.47 14.99 19.40
C PRO A 174 -9.95 15.14 18.97
N ASP A 175 -10.17 15.82 17.84
CA ASP A 175 -11.47 16.06 17.18
C ASP A 175 -11.68 15.13 15.96
N LEU A 176 -10.92 14.05 15.86
CA LEU A 176 -11.03 13.06 14.79
C LEU A 176 -12.47 12.54 14.62
N GLU A 177 -12.94 12.53 13.37
CA GLU A 177 -14.23 11.94 13.00
C GLU A 177 -14.09 10.68 12.15
N THR A 178 -13.11 10.63 11.24
CA THR A 178 -12.88 9.49 10.35
C THR A 178 -11.41 9.09 10.28
N VAL A 179 -11.13 7.79 10.33
CA VAL A 179 -9.82 7.23 9.97
C VAL A 179 -9.95 6.27 8.79
N ILE A 180 -9.00 6.35 7.86
CA ILE A 180 -8.94 5.49 6.67
C ILE A 180 -7.68 4.62 6.78
N VAL A 181 -7.88 3.30 6.76
CA VAL A 181 -6.85 2.31 7.10
C VAL A 181 -6.68 1.28 5.98
N PRO A 182 -5.46 1.09 5.45
CA PRO A 182 -5.18 0.00 4.52
C PRO A 182 -5.41 -1.39 5.12
N ILE A 183 -5.96 -2.32 4.35
CA ILE A 183 -6.23 -3.69 4.77
C ILE A 183 -5.57 -4.72 3.85
N GLY A 184 -4.60 -5.46 4.39
CA GLY A 184 -4.16 -6.75 3.87
C GLY A 184 -4.84 -7.89 4.64
N GLY A 185 -4.10 -8.54 5.54
CA GLY A 185 -4.64 -9.59 6.41
C GLY A 185 -5.43 -9.09 7.64
N GLY A 186 -5.45 -7.78 7.89
CA GLY A 186 -6.28 -7.15 8.93
C GLY A 186 -5.57 -6.62 10.18
N GLY A 187 -4.32 -7.01 10.43
CA GLY A 187 -3.63 -6.66 11.69
C GLY A 187 -3.56 -5.16 12.02
N LEU A 188 -3.36 -4.31 11.01
CA LEU A 188 -3.34 -2.85 11.19
C LEU A 188 -4.73 -2.32 11.56
N ILE A 189 -5.73 -2.58 10.70
CA ILE A 189 -7.07 -2.06 10.90
C ILE A 189 -7.71 -2.61 12.18
N SER A 190 -7.53 -3.89 12.52
CA SER A 190 -8.06 -4.45 13.76
C SER A 190 -7.50 -3.72 15.00
N GLY A 191 -6.19 -3.46 15.00
CA GLY A 191 -5.54 -2.76 16.12
C GLY A 191 -6.02 -1.32 16.23
N VAL A 192 -5.95 -0.57 15.12
CA VAL A 192 -6.34 0.84 15.06
C VAL A 192 -7.83 1.01 15.39
N ALA A 193 -8.70 0.26 14.71
CA ALA A 193 -10.15 0.34 14.90
C ALA A 193 -10.55 0.01 16.34
N SER A 194 -10.04 -1.09 16.90
CA SER A 194 -10.38 -1.50 18.26
C SER A 194 -9.92 -0.48 19.31
N ALA A 195 -8.68 0.02 19.20
CA ALA A 195 -8.18 1.05 20.12
C ALA A 195 -9.01 2.34 20.04
N LEU A 196 -9.32 2.80 18.82
CA LEU A 196 -10.13 4.00 18.59
C LEU A 196 -11.55 3.85 19.15
N LYS A 197 -12.25 2.76 18.81
CA LYS A 197 -13.63 2.52 19.25
C LYS A 197 -13.72 2.41 20.78
N GLN A 198 -12.80 1.69 21.41
CA GLN A 198 -12.78 1.56 22.88
C GLN A 198 -12.49 2.89 23.58
N ARG A 199 -11.57 3.70 23.05
CA ARG A 199 -11.25 5.02 23.62
C ARG A 199 -12.39 6.00 23.41
N ALA A 200 -12.95 6.06 22.20
CA ALA A 200 -14.06 6.94 21.87
C ALA A 200 -15.32 6.61 22.69
N ALA A 201 -15.60 5.31 22.92
CA ALA A 201 -16.71 4.89 23.76
C ALA A 201 -16.62 5.40 25.21
N ARG A 202 -15.42 5.50 25.78
CA ARG A 202 -15.22 6.10 27.13
C ARG A 202 -15.59 7.59 27.17
N GLU A 203 -15.42 8.28 26.05
CA GLU A 203 -15.73 9.70 25.89
C GLU A 203 -17.14 9.93 25.32
N GLY A 204 -17.94 8.86 25.12
CA GLY A 204 -19.30 8.96 24.58
C GLY A 204 -19.38 9.41 23.13
N ARG A 205 -18.30 9.20 22.35
CA ARG A 205 -18.17 9.61 20.95
C ARG A 205 -18.01 8.39 20.03
N HIS A 206 -18.40 8.58 18.77
CA HIS A 206 -18.22 7.60 17.70
C HIS A 206 -17.19 8.13 16.70
N ILE A 207 -16.22 7.29 16.34
CA ILE A 207 -15.23 7.60 15.30
C ILE A 207 -15.45 6.60 14.18
N ARG A 208 -15.63 7.09 12.95
CA ARG A 208 -15.80 6.23 11.78
C ARG A 208 -14.46 5.65 11.34
N VAL A 209 -14.43 4.36 11.07
CA VAL A 209 -13.26 3.62 10.59
C VAL A 209 -13.59 3.04 9.23
N ILE A 210 -12.83 3.44 8.21
CA ILE A 210 -12.97 2.96 6.84
C ILE A 210 -11.75 2.13 6.48
N GLY A 211 -11.98 0.90 6.06
CA GLY A 211 -10.97 0.03 5.50
C GLY A 211 -10.80 0.20 4.00
N VAL A 212 -9.57 0.07 3.50
CA VAL A 212 -9.29 0.12 2.05
C VAL A 212 -8.48 -1.09 1.61
N GLN A 213 -8.98 -1.80 0.59
CA GLN A 213 -8.25 -2.88 -0.09
C GLN A 213 -7.90 -2.52 -1.54
N ALA A 214 -6.81 -3.09 -2.05
CA ALA A 214 -6.62 -3.17 -3.50
C ALA A 214 -7.69 -4.11 -4.07
N GLU A 215 -8.38 -3.69 -5.13
CA GLU A 215 -9.48 -4.45 -5.74
C GLU A 215 -9.06 -5.87 -6.12
N ASN A 216 -7.86 -6.01 -6.68
CA ASN A 216 -7.28 -7.29 -7.11
C ASN A 216 -6.92 -8.26 -5.96
N ALA A 217 -6.97 -7.80 -4.71
CA ALA A 217 -6.72 -8.60 -3.51
C ALA A 217 -7.78 -8.35 -2.39
N ALA A 218 -9.02 -8.02 -2.78
CA ALA A 218 -10.07 -7.61 -1.86
C ALA A 218 -10.79 -8.80 -1.18
N ALA A 219 -10.12 -9.46 -0.23
CA ALA A 219 -10.67 -10.64 0.46
C ALA A 219 -11.69 -10.34 1.58
N TYR A 220 -11.77 -9.10 2.10
CA TYR A 220 -12.67 -8.75 3.19
C TYR A 220 -14.14 -8.62 2.78
N PRO A 221 -14.51 -7.92 1.68
CA PRO A 221 -15.91 -7.82 1.26
C PRO A 221 -16.62 -9.19 1.17
N PRO A 222 -16.09 -10.22 0.46
CA PRO A 222 -16.75 -11.53 0.43
C PRO A 222 -16.73 -12.24 1.80
N SER A 223 -15.69 -12.05 2.62
CA SER A 223 -15.61 -12.66 3.96
C SER A 223 -16.59 -12.07 4.98
N LEU A 224 -16.90 -10.77 4.84
CA LEU A 224 -17.92 -10.11 5.66
C LEU A 224 -19.32 -10.57 5.22
N ALA A 225 -19.57 -10.61 3.92
CA ALA A 225 -20.85 -11.09 3.37
C ALA A 225 -21.12 -12.57 3.74
N ALA A 226 -20.09 -13.42 3.75
CA ALA A 226 -20.22 -14.84 4.08
C ALA A 226 -20.32 -15.12 5.59
N GLY A 227 -19.96 -14.17 6.46
CA GLY A 227 -19.89 -14.45 7.90
C GLY A 227 -18.73 -15.37 8.31
N GLU A 228 -17.79 -15.67 7.41
CA GLU A 228 -16.54 -16.41 7.69
C GLU A 228 -15.38 -15.97 6.78
N ALA A 229 -14.14 -16.36 7.12
CA ALA A 229 -12.98 -16.03 6.29
C ALA A 229 -13.04 -16.79 4.95
N VAL A 230 -13.12 -16.06 3.85
CA VAL A 230 -13.15 -16.60 2.48
C VAL A 230 -11.77 -16.40 1.84
N THR A 231 -11.28 -17.43 1.15
CA THR A 231 -10.08 -17.33 0.31
C THR A 231 -10.49 -16.92 -1.09
N ILE A 232 -9.88 -15.86 -1.62
CA ILE A 232 -10.09 -15.41 -3.00
C ILE A 232 -8.94 -15.85 -3.90
N ASN A 233 -9.20 -15.93 -5.20
CA ASN A 233 -8.13 -15.93 -6.19
C ASN A 233 -7.69 -14.48 -6.43
N MET A 234 -6.43 -14.17 -6.15
CA MET A 234 -5.90 -12.82 -6.33
C MET A 234 -5.54 -12.59 -7.80
N LEU A 235 -5.75 -11.36 -8.27
CA LEU A 235 -5.15 -10.86 -9.50
C LEU A 235 -3.84 -10.13 -9.18
N PRO A 236 -2.96 -9.91 -10.16
CA PRO A 236 -1.74 -9.12 -9.94
C PRO A 236 -2.06 -7.71 -9.40
N THR A 237 -1.30 -7.25 -8.41
CA THR A 237 -1.44 -5.90 -7.84
C THR A 237 -0.08 -5.30 -7.50
N ILE A 238 0.07 -4.00 -7.68
CA ILE A 238 1.22 -3.21 -7.23
C ILE A 238 1.24 -3.04 -5.70
N ALA A 239 0.11 -3.23 -5.03
CA ALA A 239 -0.04 -3.10 -3.58
C ALA A 239 0.36 -4.39 -2.83
N ASP A 240 1.60 -4.84 -3.02
CA ASP A 240 2.13 -6.10 -2.48
C ASP A 240 1.99 -6.23 -0.95
N GLY A 241 2.13 -5.12 -0.21
CA GLY A 241 1.97 -5.09 1.24
C GLY A 241 0.58 -5.45 1.76
N ILE A 242 -0.45 -5.38 0.91
CA ILE A 242 -1.85 -5.75 1.23
C ILE A 242 -2.41 -6.86 0.34
N ALA A 243 -1.56 -7.51 -0.48
CA ALA A 243 -1.94 -8.64 -1.32
C ALA A 243 -2.14 -9.92 -0.48
N VAL A 244 -3.28 -10.03 0.20
CA VAL A 244 -3.60 -11.16 1.09
C VAL A 244 -4.91 -11.82 0.68
N ALA A 245 -4.83 -13.09 0.27
CA ALA A 245 -5.95 -13.83 -0.30
C ALA A 245 -7.03 -14.24 0.71
N ARG A 246 -6.74 -14.21 2.02
CA ARG A 246 -7.65 -14.64 3.08
C ARG A 246 -7.43 -13.80 4.34
N PRO A 247 -8.48 -13.21 4.95
CA PRO A 247 -8.36 -12.51 6.22
C PRO A 247 -7.85 -13.40 7.37
N GLY A 248 -7.20 -12.79 8.36
CA GLY A 248 -6.97 -13.43 9.66
C GLY A 248 -8.29 -13.69 10.39
N LEU A 249 -8.38 -14.78 11.15
CA LEU A 249 -9.61 -15.16 11.87
C LEU A 249 -9.94 -14.16 12.98
N LEU A 250 -8.96 -13.88 13.85
CA LEU A 250 -9.10 -12.86 14.89
C LEU A 250 -9.35 -11.50 14.26
N ASN A 251 -8.64 -11.20 13.17
CA ASN A 251 -8.78 -9.91 12.52
C ASN A 251 -10.16 -9.69 11.91
N LEU A 252 -10.74 -10.71 11.28
CA LEU A 252 -12.09 -10.64 10.69
C LEU A 252 -13.15 -10.41 11.77
N GLU A 253 -13.04 -11.09 12.90
CA GLU A 253 -13.95 -10.92 14.04
C GLU A 253 -13.89 -9.48 14.58
N ILE A 254 -12.69 -8.96 14.84
CA ILE A 254 -12.51 -7.56 15.26
C ILE A 254 -13.07 -6.58 14.21
N VAL A 255 -12.77 -6.82 12.93
CA VAL A 255 -13.21 -5.91 11.85
C VAL A 255 -14.72 -5.84 11.76
N ARG A 256 -15.45 -6.95 11.95
CA ARG A 256 -16.92 -6.96 11.95
C ARG A 256 -17.52 -6.01 13.00
N ASP A 257 -16.90 -5.96 14.17
CA ASP A 257 -17.42 -5.18 15.29
C ASP A 257 -16.94 -3.71 15.29
N THR A 258 -15.85 -3.41 14.58
CA THR A 258 -15.15 -2.13 14.74
C THR A 258 -15.00 -1.30 13.47
N VAL A 259 -15.21 -1.87 12.28
CA VAL A 259 -15.05 -1.17 11.00
C VAL A 259 -16.40 -0.84 10.41
N ASP A 260 -16.64 0.44 10.12
CA ASP A 260 -17.93 0.92 9.64
C ASP A 260 -18.12 0.66 8.13
N GLU A 261 -17.03 0.67 7.35
CA GLU A 261 -17.08 0.50 5.90
C GLU A 261 -15.77 -0.07 5.36
N ILE A 262 -15.83 -0.86 4.28
CA ILE A 262 -14.66 -1.28 3.50
C ILE A 262 -14.89 -0.92 2.04
N VAL A 263 -13.96 -0.16 1.47
CA VAL A 263 -13.94 0.20 0.04
C VAL A 263 -12.74 -0.44 -0.66
N THR A 264 -12.83 -0.58 -1.97
CA THR A 264 -11.72 -1.05 -2.81
C THR A 264 -11.20 0.07 -3.69
N VAL A 265 -9.92 0.03 -4.07
CA VAL A 265 -9.30 0.96 -5.03
C VAL A 265 -8.62 0.18 -6.14
N THR A 266 -8.67 0.74 -7.35
CA THR A 266 -8.02 0.13 -8.53
C THR A 266 -6.51 0.37 -8.50
N GLU A 267 -5.79 -0.29 -9.40
CA GLU A 267 -4.36 -0.05 -9.62
C GLU A 267 -4.11 1.41 -10.08
N ASP A 268 -4.99 1.94 -10.92
CA ASP A 268 -4.94 3.33 -11.41
C ASP A 268 -5.21 4.35 -10.30
N ASP A 269 -6.20 4.08 -9.43
CA ASP A 269 -6.47 4.89 -8.24
C ASP A 269 -5.21 4.97 -7.36
N THR A 270 -4.56 3.82 -7.15
CA THR A 270 -3.34 3.70 -6.33
C THR A 270 -2.16 4.43 -6.96
N ALA A 271 -1.95 4.28 -8.28
CA ALA A 271 -0.88 4.97 -9.00
C ALA A 271 -1.06 6.50 -8.99
N ARG A 272 -2.29 7.00 -9.16
CA ARG A 272 -2.60 8.43 -9.03
C ARG A 272 -2.32 8.95 -7.63
N ALA A 273 -2.68 8.19 -6.59
CA ALA A 273 -2.40 8.56 -5.20
C ALA A 273 -0.90 8.70 -4.91
N LEU A 274 -0.09 7.79 -5.44
CA LEU A 274 1.37 7.85 -5.30
C LEU A 274 1.96 9.12 -5.91
N LEU A 275 1.50 9.51 -7.10
CA LEU A 275 1.92 10.78 -7.70
C LEU A 275 1.48 12.00 -6.88
N VAL A 276 0.25 12.02 -6.38
CA VAL A 276 -0.23 13.10 -5.52
C VAL A 276 0.62 13.21 -4.25
N LEU A 277 0.95 12.08 -3.61
CA LEU A 277 1.79 12.07 -2.41
C LEU A 277 3.21 12.56 -2.71
N LEU A 278 3.80 12.13 -3.83
CA LEU A 278 5.11 12.59 -4.27
C LEU A 278 5.13 14.08 -4.59
N GLU A 279 4.14 14.57 -5.33
CA GLU A 279 4.10 15.94 -5.86
C GLU A 279 3.61 16.96 -4.82
N ARG A 280 2.61 16.60 -4.00
CA ARG A 280 1.93 17.54 -3.09
C ARG A 280 2.36 17.38 -1.64
N ALA A 281 2.56 16.15 -1.17
CA ALA A 281 3.02 15.88 0.20
C ALA A 281 4.54 15.76 0.30
N LYS A 282 5.26 15.58 -0.82
CA LYS A 282 6.72 15.34 -0.86
C LYS A 282 7.14 14.09 -0.08
N LEU A 283 6.24 13.12 0.00
CA LEU A 283 6.47 11.85 0.69
C LEU A 283 6.64 10.72 -0.32
N VAL A 284 7.67 9.90 -0.10
CA VAL A 284 7.82 8.62 -0.78
C VAL A 284 7.02 7.58 0.01
N VAL A 285 6.04 6.97 -0.66
CA VAL A 285 5.09 6.01 -0.09
C VAL A 285 5.05 4.80 -1.01
N GLU A 286 4.87 3.60 -0.46
CA GLU A 286 4.66 2.40 -1.27
C GLU A 286 3.18 2.25 -1.66
N PRO A 287 2.82 1.44 -2.68
CA PRO A 287 1.44 1.38 -3.15
C PRO A 287 0.43 0.97 -2.07
N ALA A 288 0.77 -0.01 -1.23
CA ALA A 288 -0.04 -0.39 -0.06
C ALA A 288 -0.23 0.75 0.95
N GLY A 289 0.76 1.65 1.09
CA GLY A 289 0.66 2.83 1.94
C GLY A 289 -0.17 3.97 1.33
N ALA A 290 -0.39 3.97 0.03
CA ALA A 290 -1.11 5.03 -0.67
C ALA A 290 -2.62 4.79 -0.78
N VAL A 291 -3.11 3.57 -0.52
CA VAL A 291 -4.52 3.21 -0.80
C VAL A 291 -5.53 4.05 -0.01
N ALA A 292 -5.20 4.50 1.20
CA ALA A 292 -6.06 5.40 1.98
C ALA A 292 -6.29 6.74 1.26
N VAL A 293 -5.25 7.28 0.63
CA VAL A 293 -5.32 8.50 -0.19
C VAL A 293 -5.99 8.22 -1.53
N ALA A 294 -5.75 7.05 -2.12
CA ALA A 294 -6.42 6.60 -3.34
C ALA A 294 -7.95 6.58 -3.18
N ALA A 295 -8.44 6.12 -2.03
CA ALA A 295 -9.88 6.11 -1.74
C ALA A 295 -10.47 7.53 -1.69
N ILE A 296 -9.76 8.50 -1.11
CA ILE A 296 -10.17 9.92 -1.11
C ILE A 296 -10.23 10.45 -2.55
N LEU A 297 -9.15 10.27 -3.33
CA LEU A 297 -9.06 10.77 -4.70
C LEU A 297 -10.08 10.14 -5.65
N ALA A 298 -10.45 8.87 -5.40
CA ALA A 298 -11.46 8.15 -6.16
C ALA A 298 -12.90 8.54 -5.77
N GLY A 299 -13.09 9.48 -4.83
CA GLY A 299 -14.42 9.89 -4.38
C GLY A 299 -15.17 8.82 -3.58
N LYS A 300 -14.45 7.82 -3.03
CA LYS A 300 -15.03 6.69 -2.29
C LYS A 300 -15.24 7.00 -0.81
N ILE A 301 -14.88 8.20 -0.36
CA ILE A 301 -14.98 8.62 1.03
C ILE A 301 -15.98 9.76 1.15
N THR A 302 -17.03 9.54 1.94
CA THR A 302 -17.94 10.62 2.33
C THR A 302 -17.36 11.39 3.52
N PRO A 303 -17.17 12.72 3.43
CA PRO A 303 -16.65 13.51 4.54
C PRO A 303 -17.66 13.56 5.69
N THR A 304 -17.16 13.43 6.92
CA THR A 304 -17.94 13.68 8.16
C THR A 304 -17.32 14.81 8.97
N GLY A 305 -15.98 14.90 8.98
CA GLY A 305 -15.22 15.98 9.58
C GLY A 305 -13.72 15.71 9.44
N PRO A 306 -12.89 16.10 10.43
CA PRO A 306 -11.46 15.78 10.45
C PRO A 306 -11.17 14.31 10.15
N THR A 307 -10.41 14.08 9.09
CA THR A 307 -10.15 12.76 8.52
C THR A 307 -8.65 12.45 8.51
N VAL A 308 -8.26 11.29 9.04
CA VAL A 308 -6.87 10.81 9.01
C VAL A 308 -6.75 9.67 8.00
N ALA A 309 -5.87 9.83 7.01
CA ALA A 309 -5.44 8.75 6.12
C ALA A 309 -4.08 8.20 6.57
N ILE A 310 -4.00 6.88 6.76
CA ILE A 310 -2.75 6.23 7.20
C ILE A 310 -1.87 5.92 5.99
N LEU A 311 -0.65 6.48 5.97
CA LEU A 311 0.39 6.15 5.02
C LEU A 311 1.20 4.96 5.57
N SER A 312 0.72 3.73 5.35
CA SER A 312 1.20 2.57 6.13
C SER A 312 2.67 2.19 5.93
N GLY A 313 3.30 2.59 4.81
CA GLY A 313 4.71 2.31 4.57
C GLY A 313 5.27 2.97 3.31
N GLY A 314 6.60 2.97 3.22
CA GLY A 314 7.39 3.67 2.19
C GLY A 314 8.41 2.79 1.46
N ASN A 315 8.38 1.47 1.67
CA ASN A 315 9.36 0.52 1.15
C ASN A 315 9.09 0.12 -0.31
N ILE A 316 9.20 1.09 -1.22
CA ILE A 316 9.01 0.90 -2.66
C ILE A 316 10.33 0.58 -3.37
N ASP A 317 10.31 -0.40 -4.27
CA ASP A 317 11.43 -0.69 -5.17
C ASP A 317 11.57 0.44 -6.21
N PRO A 318 12.78 1.00 -6.45
CA PRO A 318 12.95 2.11 -7.40
C PRO A 318 12.48 1.82 -8.83
N LEU A 319 12.61 0.57 -9.33
CA LEU A 319 12.12 0.21 -10.66
C LEU A 319 10.60 0.11 -10.68
N LEU A 320 9.99 -0.37 -9.59
CA LEU A 320 8.53 -0.27 -9.42
C LEU A 320 8.09 1.19 -9.37
N MET A 321 8.79 2.05 -8.62
CA MET A 321 8.49 3.48 -8.53
C MET A 321 8.54 4.15 -9.90
N GLN A 322 9.55 3.87 -10.72
CA GLN A 322 9.64 4.38 -12.10
C GLN A 322 8.40 3.96 -12.92
N ARG A 323 8.05 2.67 -12.92
CA ARG A 323 6.87 2.18 -13.66
C ARG A 323 5.58 2.83 -13.17
N VAL A 324 5.42 2.99 -11.86
CA VAL A 324 4.21 3.59 -11.27
C VAL A 324 4.13 5.08 -11.56
N ILE A 325 5.26 5.81 -11.61
CA ILE A 325 5.27 7.21 -12.04
C ILE A 325 4.80 7.31 -13.49
N SER A 326 5.37 6.51 -14.40
CA SER A 326 4.94 6.47 -15.80
C SER A 326 3.45 6.15 -15.93
N HIS A 327 2.98 5.11 -15.24
CA HIS A 327 1.58 4.69 -15.26
C HIS A 327 0.64 5.74 -14.68
N GLY A 328 1.00 6.36 -13.55
CA GLY A 328 0.21 7.41 -12.94
C GLY A 328 0.15 8.68 -13.80
N LEU A 329 1.21 9.01 -14.53
CA LEU A 329 1.21 10.13 -15.47
C LEU A 329 0.24 9.83 -16.62
N ALA A 330 0.23 8.60 -17.14
CA ALA A 330 -0.74 8.17 -18.14
C ALA A 330 -2.19 8.21 -17.63
N ALA A 331 -2.44 7.66 -16.43
CA ALA A 331 -3.76 7.64 -15.79
C ALA A 331 -4.29 9.05 -15.45
N SER A 332 -3.40 10.03 -15.26
CA SER A 332 -3.77 11.45 -15.06
C SER A 332 -3.85 12.25 -16.36
N GLY A 333 -3.69 11.59 -17.52
CA GLY A 333 -3.71 12.25 -18.83
C GLY A 333 -2.52 13.22 -19.03
N ARG A 334 -1.41 12.98 -18.33
CA ARG A 334 -0.16 13.76 -18.41
C ARG A 334 0.94 13.04 -19.20
N TYR A 335 0.69 11.80 -19.60
CA TYR A 335 1.52 11.01 -20.51
C TYR A 335 0.60 10.32 -21.51
N LEU A 336 0.98 10.31 -22.77
CA LEU A 336 0.16 9.78 -23.85
C LEU A 336 1.05 9.00 -24.82
N THR A 337 0.74 7.73 -25.03
CA THR A 337 1.34 6.91 -26.08
C THR A 337 0.36 6.78 -27.24
N LEU A 338 0.84 7.03 -28.45
CA LEU A 338 0.06 7.03 -29.67
C LEU A 338 0.74 6.11 -30.67
N ARG A 339 -0.05 5.26 -31.33
CA ARG A 339 0.37 4.54 -32.52
C ARG A 339 -0.29 5.16 -33.74
N ILE A 340 0.50 5.54 -34.72
CA ILE A 340 0.04 6.22 -35.92
C ILE A 340 0.55 5.46 -37.15
N MET A 341 -0.38 5.06 -38.00
CA MET A 341 -0.08 4.47 -39.30
C MET A 341 0.20 5.58 -40.32
N LEU A 342 1.36 5.53 -40.96
CA LEU A 342 1.83 6.54 -41.89
C LEU A 342 2.14 5.94 -43.27
N PRO A 343 1.91 6.68 -44.36
CA PRO A 343 2.41 6.27 -45.68
C PRO A 343 3.95 6.38 -45.71
N ASP A 344 4.64 5.41 -46.33
CA ASP A 344 6.11 5.45 -46.46
C ASP A 344 6.57 6.50 -47.48
N ARG A 345 6.59 7.78 -47.07
CA ARG A 345 7.03 8.93 -47.88
C ARG A 345 7.86 9.92 -47.06
N PRO A 346 8.86 10.58 -47.67
CA PRO A 346 9.64 11.61 -46.99
C PRO A 346 8.75 12.71 -46.39
N GLY A 347 9.08 13.17 -45.18
CA GLY A 347 8.44 14.29 -44.50
C GLY A 347 7.29 13.95 -43.55
N GLN A 348 6.78 12.71 -43.53
CA GLN A 348 5.66 12.34 -42.62
C GLN A 348 6.01 12.50 -41.15
N LEU A 349 7.21 12.07 -40.74
CA LEU A 349 7.65 12.22 -39.35
C LEU A 349 7.80 13.71 -38.94
N ALA A 350 8.30 14.54 -39.85
CA ALA A 350 8.41 15.98 -39.63
C ALA A 350 7.01 16.60 -39.45
N ARG A 351 6.04 16.18 -40.27
CA ARG A 351 4.66 16.65 -40.18
C ARG A 351 4.01 16.28 -38.85
N ILE A 352 4.17 15.04 -38.38
CA ILE A 352 3.67 14.63 -37.07
C ILE A 352 4.34 15.46 -35.95
N SER A 353 5.65 15.68 -36.04
CA SER A 353 6.38 16.48 -35.06
C SER A 353 5.90 17.94 -35.02
N GLU A 354 5.60 18.54 -36.18
CA GLU A 354 4.98 19.87 -36.29
C GLU A 354 3.62 19.92 -35.60
N LEU A 355 2.73 18.95 -35.89
CA LEU A 355 1.39 18.89 -35.30
C LEU A 355 1.43 18.73 -33.78
N LEU A 356 2.35 17.90 -33.27
CA LEU A 356 2.56 17.74 -31.82
C LEU A 356 3.08 19.04 -31.19
N ALA A 357 3.98 19.75 -31.88
CA ALA A 357 4.47 21.06 -31.44
C ALA A 357 3.36 22.13 -31.46
N GLU A 358 2.50 22.15 -32.48
CA GLU A 358 1.31 23.02 -32.57
C GLU A 358 0.36 22.79 -31.40
N ALA A 359 0.15 21.52 -31.02
CA ALA A 359 -0.63 21.16 -29.85
C ALA A 359 0.07 21.46 -28.51
N THR A 360 1.34 21.89 -28.53
CA THR A 360 2.20 22.13 -27.35
C THR A 360 2.52 20.88 -26.52
N ALA A 361 2.54 19.71 -27.17
CA ALA A 361 2.99 18.45 -26.58
C ALA A 361 4.50 18.27 -26.74
N ASN A 362 5.17 17.83 -25.67
CA ASN A 362 6.60 17.53 -25.71
C ASN A 362 6.80 16.05 -26.07
N VAL A 363 7.65 15.77 -27.06
CA VAL A 363 7.92 14.39 -27.50
C VAL A 363 8.99 13.78 -26.60
N ILE A 364 8.67 12.63 -25.99
CA ILE A 364 9.57 11.91 -25.09
C ILE A 364 10.29 10.80 -25.86
N GLU A 365 9.54 10.03 -26.65
CA GLU A 365 10.08 8.89 -27.39
C GLU A 365 9.37 8.77 -28.73
N VAL A 366 10.14 8.35 -29.74
CA VAL A 366 9.64 8.05 -31.09
C VAL A 366 10.26 6.75 -31.56
N LEU A 367 9.43 5.74 -31.82
CA LEU A 367 9.83 4.54 -32.55
C LEU A 367 9.17 4.53 -33.92
N HIS A 368 9.98 4.32 -34.94
CA HIS A 368 9.55 4.29 -36.33
C HIS A 368 9.90 2.91 -36.91
N THR A 369 8.90 2.08 -37.15
CA THR A 369 9.08 0.66 -37.47
C THR A 369 8.46 0.33 -38.83
N ARG A 370 9.26 -0.33 -39.68
CA ARG A 370 8.85 -0.82 -41.02
C ARG A 370 8.52 -2.33 -41.02
N HIS A 371 8.51 -2.95 -39.85
CA HIS A 371 8.51 -4.42 -39.69
C HIS A 371 7.43 -4.93 -38.71
N GLY A 372 6.29 -4.25 -38.61
CA GLY A 372 5.13 -4.68 -37.83
C GLY A 372 4.35 -5.84 -38.49
N VAL A 373 3.76 -6.71 -37.66
CA VAL A 373 2.92 -7.83 -38.13
C VAL A 373 1.60 -7.26 -38.66
N GLY A 374 1.37 -7.34 -39.98
CA GLY A 374 0.13 -6.86 -40.62
C GLY A 374 0.26 -5.57 -41.44
N LEU A 375 1.46 -4.97 -41.52
CA LEU A 375 1.72 -3.81 -42.37
C LEU A 375 1.62 -4.18 -43.87
N GLN A 376 0.92 -3.37 -44.66
CA GLN A 376 1.13 -3.40 -46.11
C GLN A 376 2.54 -2.90 -46.43
N ILE A 377 3.15 -3.37 -47.52
CA ILE A 377 4.55 -3.08 -47.92
C ILE A 377 4.86 -1.56 -47.97
N SER A 378 3.85 -0.70 -48.09
CA SER A 378 3.95 0.76 -48.20
C SER A 378 3.57 1.55 -46.94
N GLU A 379 3.34 0.89 -45.80
CA GLU A 379 2.96 1.53 -44.55
C GLU A 379 4.08 1.46 -43.51
N VAL A 380 4.21 2.51 -42.72
CA VAL A 380 5.14 2.58 -41.60
C VAL A 380 4.37 2.91 -40.33
N GLU A 381 4.72 2.23 -39.25
CA GLU A 381 4.14 2.46 -37.94
C GLU A 381 5.03 3.44 -37.17
N LEU A 382 4.38 4.42 -36.56
CA LEU A 382 5.02 5.39 -35.68
C LEU A 382 4.41 5.27 -34.28
N ASP A 383 5.17 4.76 -33.34
CA ASP A 383 4.84 4.82 -31.92
C ASP A 383 5.47 6.08 -31.33
N VAL A 384 4.65 6.98 -30.79
CA VAL A 384 5.08 8.24 -30.19
C VAL A 384 4.60 8.31 -28.76
N SER A 385 5.53 8.55 -27.84
CA SER A 385 5.20 8.93 -26.46
C SER A 385 5.36 10.43 -26.29
N VAL A 386 4.33 11.10 -25.76
CA VAL A 386 4.32 12.54 -25.51
C VAL A 386 3.90 12.91 -24.09
N GLU A 387 4.49 13.98 -23.58
CA GLU A 387 4.06 14.64 -22.35
C GLU A 387 2.86 15.55 -22.63
N THR A 388 1.83 15.40 -21.81
CA THR A 388 0.59 16.20 -21.86
C THR A 388 0.34 16.87 -20.51
N ARG A 389 -0.62 17.80 -20.45
CA ARG A 389 -0.86 18.65 -19.27
C ARG A 389 -2.12 18.26 -18.50
N GLY A 390 -2.64 17.07 -18.76
CA GLY A 390 -3.91 16.59 -18.22
C GLY A 390 -4.91 16.21 -19.32
N PRO A 391 -6.11 15.73 -18.93
CA PRO A 391 -7.07 15.13 -19.86
C PRO A 391 -7.48 16.03 -21.03
N GLU A 392 -7.67 17.33 -20.79
CA GLU A 392 -8.04 18.30 -21.83
C GLU A 392 -6.93 18.48 -22.87
N HIS A 393 -5.67 18.60 -22.44
CA HIS A 393 -4.54 18.72 -23.34
C HIS A 393 -4.28 17.41 -24.09
N ARG A 394 -4.41 16.25 -23.42
CA ARG A 394 -4.39 14.94 -24.08
C ARG A 394 -5.41 14.87 -25.22
N GLN A 395 -6.64 15.32 -24.97
CA GLN A 395 -7.69 15.32 -25.99
C GLN A 395 -7.35 16.28 -27.14
N HIS A 396 -6.86 17.47 -26.83
CA HIS A 396 -6.43 18.45 -27.84
C HIS A 396 -5.35 17.90 -28.78
N VAL A 397 -4.36 17.17 -28.26
CA VAL A 397 -3.32 16.52 -29.07
C VAL A 397 -3.91 15.52 -30.05
N VAL A 398 -4.81 14.65 -29.56
CA VAL A 398 -5.48 13.64 -30.38
C VAL A 398 -6.34 14.28 -31.46
N ASP A 399 -7.10 15.32 -31.11
CA ASP A 399 -7.96 16.04 -32.06
C ASP A 399 -7.16 16.77 -33.12
N THR A 400 -5.99 17.32 -32.78
CA THR A 400 -5.07 17.97 -33.73
C THR A 400 -4.56 16.99 -34.78
N LEU A 401 -4.16 15.78 -34.36
CA LEU A 401 -3.74 14.71 -35.27
C LEU A 401 -4.88 14.22 -36.17
N ARG A 402 -6.08 14.04 -35.60
CA ARG A 402 -7.28 13.63 -36.35
C ARG A 402 -7.72 14.67 -37.37
N ALA A 403 -7.68 15.96 -37.01
CA ALA A 403 -8.00 17.06 -37.92
C ALA A 403 -7.04 17.13 -39.12
N ALA A 404 -5.79 16.70 -38.94
CA ALA A 404 -4.80 16.59 -40.01
C ALA A 404 -4.93 15.32 -40.88
N GLY A 405 -5.92 14.46 -40.60
CA GLY A 405 -6.21 13.25 -41.39
C GLY A 405 -5.50 11.98 -40.93
N TYR A 406 -4.90 11.98 -39.74
CA TYR A 406 -4.32 10.77 -39.13
C TYR A 406 -5.34 10.07 -38.22
N ASP A 407 -5.19 8.76 -38.04
CA ASP A 407 -6.00 7.98 -37.09
C ASP A 407 -5.11 7.43 -35.96
N PRO A 408 -4.83 8.26 -34.92
CA PRO A 408 -4.01 7.82 -33.80
C PRO A 408 -4.77 6.82 -32.94
N GLN A 409 -4.18 5.65 -32.74
CA GLN A 409 -4.60 4.66 -31.76
C GLN A 409 -3.95 5.02 -30.42
N ILE A 410 -4.73 5.09 -29.35
CA ILE A 410 -4.22 5.39 -28.01
C ILE A 410 -4.11 4.07 -27.25
N ASP A 411 -2.94 3.81 -26.69
CA ASP A 411 -2.68 2.64 -25.83
C ASP A 411 -3.21 2.84 -24.39
#